data_AF-K9RC05-F1
#
_entry.id   AF-K9RC05-F1
#
_cell.length_a   1.000
_cell.length_b   1.000
_cell.length_c   1.000
_cell.angle_alpha   90.00
_cell.angle_beta   90.00
_cell.angle_gamma   90.00
#
_symmetry.space_group_name_H-M   'P 1'
#
loop_
_entity.id
_entity.type
_entity.pdbx_description
1 polymer ?
#
loop_
_entity_poly.entity_id
_entity_poly.type
_entity_poly.pdbx_seq_one_letter_code
_entity_poly.pdbx_strand_id
1 'polypeptide(L)'
;MSDFPAAHSMDTDWFAVDADGNVGIFNSSEGGAVPNFNGDFFRATRIDDVEDFCKLLPSDEKGIIHLNTEAQSLIQYIIIGTIPKSIYDDYSYEMLMIISSEEVIDKLKNSDNFILRFAGEPVIIYVNQVSNEIINSMFSSGEILGATEFELFMHPHCLGLFFYDNYGQVPIPYEREGVPATPLKVEDLSEELQQALSKSNFEKIRFTETEIIQPIEYTACNTWDDNGFWVDSRGNERQGFDVL
;
A
#
# COMPACT_ATOMS: atom_id res chain seq x y z
N MET A 1 23.09 7.95 -30.20
CA MET A 1 23.07 7.56 -28.78
C MET A 1 21.64 7.19 -28.50
N SER A 2 21.34 5.91 -28.41
CA SER A 2 19.98 5.41 -28.17
C SER A 2 19.76 5.49 -26.67
N ASP A 3 18.79 6.30 -26.24
CA ASP A 3 18.28 6.23 -24.88
C ASP A 3 17.69 4.83 -24.69
N PHE A 4 18.33 4.03 -23.84
CA PHE A 4 17.69 2.86 -23.27
C PHE A 4 16.65 3.40 -22.28
N PRO A 5 15.38 2.95 -22.32
CA PRO A 5 14.44 3.31 -21.27
C PRO A 5 15.07 2.88 -19.93
N ALA A 6 15.10 3.82 -18.99
CA ALA A 6 15.62 3.58 -17.65
C ALA A 6 14.95 2.33 -17.06
N ALA A 7 15.71 1.25 -16.89
CA ALA A 7 15.29 0.02 -16.22
C ALA A 7 15.32 0.20 -14.70
N HIS A 8 14.55 1.17 -14.20
CA HIS A 8 14.55 1.58 -12.78
C HIS A 8 13.20 1.33 -12.07
N SER A 9 12.39 0.41 -12.57
CA SER A 9 11.16 -0.02 -11.90
C SER A 9 11.10 -1.54 -11.92
N MET A 10 12.07 -2.18 -11.25
CA MET A 10 12.08 -3.63 -11.05
C MET A 10 11.46 -4.03 -9.69
N ASP A 11 11.13 -3.05 -8.86
CA ASP A 11 10.39 -3.27 -7.62
C ASP A 11 8.98 -3.78 -7.97
N THR A 12 8.60 -4.90 -7.37
CA THR A 12 7.26 -5.49 -7.53
C THR A 12 6.60 -5.56 -6.16
N ASP A 13 5.54 -4.78 -5.99
CA ASP A 13 4.64 -4.98 -4.87
C ASP A 13 3.73 -6.18 -5.17
N TRP A 14 3.50 -7.02 -4.18
CA TRP A 14 2.51 -8.08 -4.26
C TRP A 14 1.75 -8.23 -2.95
N PHE A 15 0.57 -8.84 -3.03
CA PHE A 15 -0.35 -8.91 -1.92
C PHE A 15 -0.64 -10.37 -1.55
N ALA A 16 -0.86 -10.59 -0.25
CA ALA A 16 -1.26 -11.88 0.27
C ALA A 16 -2.23 -11.77 1.43
N VAL A 17 -2.90 -12.88 1.71
CA VAL A 17 -3.83 -13.05 2.83
C VAL A 17 -3.24 -14.08 3.78
N ASP A 18 -3.31 -13.81 5.08
CA ASP A 18 -2.86 -14.75 6.12
C ASP A 18 -3.98 -15.68 6.60
N ALA A 19 -3.65 -16.58 7.53
CA ALA A 19 -4.58 -17.55 8.09
C ALA A 19 -5.78 -16.93 8.85
N ASP A 20 -5.71 -15.65 9.21
CA ASP A 20 -6.76 -14.89 9.89
C ASP A 20 -7.52 -13.93 8.95
N GLY A 21 -7.26 -14.04 7.65
CA GLY A 21 -7.86 -13.17 6.65
C GLY A 21 -7.30 -11.76 6.65
N ASN A 22 -6.18 -11.48 7.33
CA ASN A 22 -5.52 -10.18 7.24
C ASN A 22 -4.82 -10.03 5.89
N VAL A 23 -4.84 -8.83 5.34
CA VAL A 23 -4.16 -8.52 4.07
C VAL A 23 -2.77 -7.94 4.36
N GLY A 24 -1.78 -8.39 3.62
CA GLY A 24 -0.41 -7.89 3.64
C GLY A 24 0.04 -7.48 2.25
N ILE A 25 0.90 -6.46 2.18
CA ILE A 25 1.64 -6.03 1.01
C ILE A 25 3.13 -6.30 1.23
N PHE A 26 3.79 -6.75 0.17
CA PHE A 26 5.17 -7.20 0.16
C PHE A 26 5.92 -6.45 -0.94
N ASN A 27 6.88 -5.61 -0.56
CA ASN A 27 7.78 -4.99 -1.53
C ASN A 27 8.94 -5.95 -1.81
N SER A 28 9.05 -6.45 -3.04
CA SER A 28 10.13 -7.39 -3.38
C SER A 28 11.48 -6.73 -3.58
N SER A 29 11.54 -5.42 -3.74
CA SER A 29 12.62 -4.74 -4.44
C SER A 29 13.06 -5.54 -5.69
N GLU A 30 14.36 -5.60 -5.98
CA GLU A 30 14.92 -6.39 -7.08
C GLU A 30 15.10 -7.88 -6.74
N GLY A 31 15.36 -8.22 -5.48
CA GLY A 31 15.82 -9.55 -5.07
C GLY A 31 14.76 -10.49 -4.48
N GLY A 32 13.66 -9.92 -3.99
CA GLY A 32 12.65 -10.63 -3.21
C GLY A 32 11.95 -11.73 -4.00
N ALA A 33 11.64 -12.82 -3.31
CA ALA A 33 10.92 -13.93 -3.91
C ALA A 33 9.42 -13.63 -4.03
N VAL A 34 8.91 -13.60 -5.26
CA VAL A 34 7.50 -13.33 -5.56
C VAL A 34 6.79 -14.64 -5.89
N PRO A 35 5.72 -15.02 -5.18
CA PRO A 35 4.97 -16.24 -5.48
C PRO A 35 4.50 -16.37 -6.95
N ASN A 36 4.63 -17.58 -7.51
CA ASN A 36 4.21 -17.91 -8.86
C ASN A 36 2.81 -18.55 -8.85
N PHE A 37 1.77 -17.72 -8.91
CA PHE A 37 0.40 -18.24 -8.96
C PHE A 37 0.00 -18.58 -10.41
N ASN A 38 0.06 -19.87 -10.75
CA ASN A 38 -0.43 -20.48 -12.01
C ASN A 38 0.36 -20.20 -13.31
N GLY A 39 1.66 -19.91 -13.24
CA GLY A 39 2.50 -19.80 -14.45
C GLY A 39 2.31 -18.53 -15.28
N ASP A 40 1.38 -17.65 -14.89
CA ASP A 40 1.25 -16.29 -15.40
C ASP A 40 1.87 -15.33 -14.39
N PHE A 41 3.20 -15.15 -14.50
CA PHE A 41 4.04 -14.25 -13.68
C PHE A 41 3.47 -12.83 -13.53
N PHE A 42 2.62 -12.38 -14.47
CA PHE A 42 2.16 -11.00 -14.57
C PHE A 42 0.64 -10.80 -14.37
N ARG A 43 -0.10 -11.80 -13.89
CA ARG A 43 -1.57 -11.68 -13.74
C ARG A 43 -2.13 -12.10 -12.39
N ALA A 44 -1.29 -12.45 -11.42
CA ALA A 44 -1.80 -12.99 -10.17
C ALA A 44 -2.62 -11.97 -9.36
N THR A 45 -2.30 -10.68 -9.43
CA THR A 45 -3.17 -9.57 -9.05
C THR A 45 -2.76 -8.38 -9.92
N ARG A 46 -3.67 -7.77 -10.66
CA ARG A 46 -3.38 -6.65 -11.59
C ARG A 46 -3.20 -5.33 -10.83
N ILE A 47 -2.58 -5.43 -9.65
CA ILE A 47 -2.44 -4.41 -8.64
C ILE A 47 -0.95 -4.14 -8.61
N ASP A 48 -0.53 -3.17 -9.40
CA ASP A 48 0.89 -2.92 -9.64
C ASP A 48 1.52 -2.18 -8.44
N ASP A 49 0.70 -1.47 -7.65
CA ASP A 49 1.12 -0.70 -6.48
C ASP A 49 -0.05 -0.44 -5.48
N VAL A 50 0.25 0.33 -4.44
CA VAL A 50 -0.70 0.79 -3.41
C VAL A 50 -1.81 1.69 -3.98
N GLU A 51 -1.54 2.47 -5.03
CA GLU A 51 -2.51 3.36 -5.65
C GLU A 51 -3.60 2.55 -6.39
N ASP A 52 -3.17 1.57 -7.17
CA ASP A 52 -4.06 0.63 -7.85
C ASP A 52 -4.86 -0.21 -6.85
N PHE A 53 -4.25 -0.59 -5.73
CA PHE A 53 -4.97 -1.24 -4.63
C PHE A 53 -6.11 -0.35 -4.12
N CYS A 54 -5.82 0.93 -3.85
CA CYS A 54 -6.82 1.89 -3.36
C CYS A 54 -7.98 2.07 -4.33
N LYS A 55 -7.72 2.14 -5.65
CA LYS A 55 -8.76 2.29 -6.67
C LYS A 55 -9.76 1.13 -6.70
N LEU A 56 -9.36 -0.04 -6.21
CA LEU A 56 -10.19 -1.25 -6.18
C LEU A 56 -10.92 -1.45 -4.84
N LEU A 57 -10.65 -0.62 -3.83
CA LEU A 57 -11.35 -0.65 -2.56
C LEU A 57 -12.82 -0.23 -2.72
N PRO A 58 -13.74 -0.81 -1.92
CA PRO A 58 -15.13 -0.36 -1.92
C PRO A 58 -15.25 1.13 -1.59
N SER A 59 -16.01 1.85 -2.39
CA SER A 59 -16.37 3.25 -2.15
C SER A 59 -17.88 3.41 -1.97
N ASP A 60 -18.27 4.47 -1.27
CA ASP A 60 -19.68 4.85 -1.10
C ASP A 60 -20.28 5.44 -2.38
N GLU A 61 -21.57 5.83 -2.37
CA GLU A 61 -22.22 6.46 -3.53
C GLU A 61 -21.57 7.78 -3.98
N LYS A 62 -20.71 8.34 -3.12
CA LYS A 62 -19.97 9.58 -3.30
C LYS A 62 -18.55 9.34 -3.83
N GLY A 63 -18.13 8.08 -4.02
CA GLY A 63 -16.78 7.70 -4.44
C GLY A 63 -15.72 7.84 -3.34
N ILE A 64 -16.13 7.91 -2.07
CA ILE A 64 -15.22 8.00 -0.92
C ILE A 64 -14.95 6.59 -0.40
N ILE A 65 -13.68 6.26 -0.21
CA ILE A 65 -13.24 5.00 0.39
C ILE A 65 -13.11 5.21 1.89
N HIS A 66 -13.94 4.51 2.66
CA HIS A 66 -13.93 4.62 4.13
C HIS A 66 -13.02 3.56 4.72
N LEU A 67 -11.99 4.00 5.44
CA LEU A 67 -11.01 3.12 6.09
C LEU A 67 -11.32 2.98 7.58
N ASN A 68 -11.09 1.79 8.12
CA ASN A 68 -11.26 1.51 9.55
C ASN A 68 -10.05 1.95 10.41
N THR A 69 -8.99 2.45 9.79
CA THR A 69 -7.85 3.03 10.49
C THR A 69 -8.27 4.33 11.19
N GLU A 70 -8.02 4.41 12.49
CA GLU A 70 -8.38 5.57 13.31
C GLU A 70 -7.57 6.80 12.94
N ALA A 71 -8.24 7.90 12.60
CA ALA A 71 -7.65 9.19 12.25
C ALA A 71 -6.63 9.67 13.30
N GLN A 72 -6.90 9.39 14.57
CA GLN A 72 -6.03 9.76 15.69
C GLN A 72 -4.59 9.24 15.54
N SER A 73 -4.36 8.10 14.88
CA SER A 73 -3.00 7.57 14.64
C SER A 73 -2.23 8.35 13.57
N LEU A 74 -2.91 9.17 12.77
CA LEU A 74 -2.33 9.88 11.64
C LEU A 74 -2.03 11.36 11.92
N ILE A 75 -2.61 11.93 12.98
CA ILE A 75 -2.41 13.33 13.36
C ILE A 75 -0.93 13.71 13.46
N GLN A 76 -0.08 12.78 13.90
CA GLN A 76 1.35 13.02 14.07
C GLN A 76 2.10 13.35 12.76
N TYR A 77 1.52 13.00 11.61
CA TYR A 77 2.09 13.33 10.29
C TYR A 77 1.68 14.73 9.82
N ILE A 78 0.62 15.31 10.38
CA ILE A 78 0.01 16.54 9.85
C ILE A 78 0.45 17.75 10.66
N ILE A 79 0.98 18.76 9.96
CA ILE A 79 1.39 20.02 10.58
C ILE A 79 0.22 21.01 10.55
N ILE A 80 -0.46 21.16 11.69
CA ILE A 80 -1.60 22.08 11.86
C ILE A 80 -1.19 23.52 11.56
N GLY A 81 -2.05 24.24 10.85
CA GLY A 81 -1.84 25.64 10.49
C GLY A 81 -0.79 25.84 9.39
N THR A 82 -0.46 24.78 8.65
CA THR A 82 0.40 24.86 7.48
C THR A 82 -0.13 24.00 6.33
N ILE A 83 0.27 24.37 5.12
CA ILE A 83 0.18 23.51 3.93
C ILE A 83 1.60 23.49 3.33
N PRO A 84 2.10 22.32 2.90
CA PRO A 84 3.30 22.22 2.09
C PRO A 84 3.24 23.16 0.90
N LYS A 85 4.39 23.76 0.54
CA LYS A 85 4.49 24.40 -0.76
C LYS A 85 4.61 23.29 -1.78
N SER A 86 3.63 23.17 -2.67
CA SER A 86 3.73 22.21 -3.76
C SER A 86 4.99 22.44 -4.58
N ILE A 87 5.62 21.32 -4.97
CA ILE A 87 6.74 21.29 -5.92
C ILE A 87 6.23 21.54 -7.35
N TYR A 88 4.96 21.25 -7.63
CA TYR A 88 4.31 21.44 -8.93
C TYR A 88 3.48 22.72 -8.94
N ASP A 89 3.46 23.39 -10.09
CA ASP A 89 2.83 24.71 -10.21
C ASP A 89 1.31 24.65 -9.95
N ASP A 90 0.61 23.61 -10.45
CA ASP A 90 -0.86 23.59 -10.46
C ASP A 90 -1.52 22.62 -9.46
N TYR A 91 -0.83 21.55 -9.07
CA TYR A 91 -1.39 20.46 -8.26
C TYR A 91 -0.50 20.09 -7.09
N SER A 92 -1.11 19.57 -6.03
CA SER A 92 -0.45 18.80 -4.97
C SER A 92 -0.88 17.35 -5.09
N TYR A 93 0.06 16.43 -4.83
CA TYR A 93 -0.16 15.00 -4.88
C TYR A 93 -0.05 14.40 -3.48
N GLU A 94 -0.74 13.28 -3.26
CA GLU A 94 -0.62 12.45 -2.07
C GLU A 94 -0.77 13.25 -0.76
N MET A 95 -1.86 14.01 -0.65
CA MET A 95 -2.07 14.95 0.45
C MET A 95 -2.86 14.31 1.58
N LEU A 96 -2.28 14.27 2.78
CA LEU A 96 -2.99 13.93 4.01
C LEU A 96 -3.43 15.22 4.71
N MET A 97 -4.73 15.34 5.01
CA MET A 97 -5.35 16.59 5.44
C MET A 97 -6.26 16.39 6.64
N ILE A 98 -6.25 17.35 7.57
CA ILE A 98 -7.31 17.53 8.57
C ILE A 98 -8.28 18.57 8.01
N ILE A 99 -9.56 18.20 7.90
CA ILE A 99 -10.63 19.09 7.44
C ILE A 99 -11.59 19.43 8.56
N SER A 100 -12.29 20.56 8.42
CA SER A 100 -13.20 21.06 9.46
C SER A 100 -14.51 20.28 9.56
N SER A 101 -14.94 19.63 8.47
CA SER A 101 -16.14 18.77 8.43
C SER A 101 -16.19 17.89 7.18
N GLU A 102 -17.07 16.89 7.18
CA GLU A 102 -17.28 15.97 6.04
C GLU A 102 -17.81 16.68 4.78
N GLU A 103 -18.55 17.79 4.91
CA GLU A 103 -19.05 18.56 3.76
C GLU A 103 -17.92 19.17 2.91
N VAL A 104 -16.73 19.32 3.50
CA VAL A 104 -15.52 19.81 2.82
C VAL A 104 -15.06 18.82 1.74
N ILE A 105 -15.30 17.52 1.90
CA ILE A 105 -14.90 16.49 0.94
C ILE A 105 -15.55 16.71 -0.43
N ASP A 106 -16.81 17.15 -0.46
CA ASP A 106 -17.53 17.39 -1.72
C ASP A 106 -16.88 18.50 -2.57
N LYS A 107 -16.07 19.38 -1.98
CA LYS A 107 -15.31 20.43 -2.68
C LYS A 107 -13.98 19.94 -3.26
N LEU A 108 -13.46 18.82 -2.73
CA LEU A 108 -12.17 18.25 -3.14
C LEU A 108 -12.30 17.26 -4.28
N LYS A 109 -13.52 16.79 -4.58
CA LYS A 109 -13.78 15.86 -5.67
C LYS A 109 -13.44 16.46 -7.03
N ASN A 110 -12.60 15.76 -7.77
CA ASN A 110 -12.41 15.96 -9.19
C ASN A 110 -12.53 14.59 -9.90
N SER A 111 -12.49 14.54 -11.23
CA SER A 111 -12.73 13.28 -11.96
C SER A 111 -11.62 12.24 -11.82
N ASP A 112 -10.42 12.68 -11.43
CA ASP A 112 -9.20 11.89 -11.54
C ASP A 112 -8.62 11.54 -10.17
N ASN A 113 -9.24 12.00 -9.08
CA ASN A 113 -8.81 11.71 -7.73
C ASN A 113 -9.67 10.66 -7.02
N PHE A 114 -9.05 9.98 -6.07
CA PHE A 114 -9.75 9.21 -5.05
C PHE A 114 -9.49 9.84 -3.68
N ILE A 115 -10.47 9.66 -2.80
CA ILE A 115 -10.42 10.20 -1.44
C ILE A 115 -10.56 9.03 -0.48
N LEU A 116 -9.58 8.89 0.41
CA LEU A 116 -9.66 7.98 1.54
C LEU A 116 -10.09 8.78 2.77
N ARG A 117 -11.11 8.30 3.47
CA ARG A 117 -11.62 8.88 4.72
C ARG A 117 -11.29 7.93 5.87
N PHE A 118 -10.50 8.40 6.82
CA PHE A 118 -10.08 7.62 7.99
C PHE A 118 -11.15 7.65 9.10
N ALA A 119 -11.23 6.59 9.91
CA ALA A 119 -12.23 6.44 10.96
C ALA A 119 -12.08 7.47 12.09
N GLY A 120 -13.17 7.77 12.80
CA GLY A 120 -13.11 8.61 14.00
C GLY A 120 -13.02 10.13 13.74
N GLU A 121 -12.49 10.84 14.73
CA GLU A 121 -12.31 12.29 14.77
C GLU A 121 -10.84 12.63 15.14
N PRO A 122 -10.27 13.74 14.64
CA PRO A 122 -10.85 14.69 13.70
C PRO A 122 -11.04 14.07 12.31
N VAL A 123 -11.82 14.70 11.44
CA VAL A 123 -11.97 14.26 10.04
C VAL A 123 -10.63 14.38 9.31
N ILE A 124 -9.98 13.24 9.08
CA ILE A 124 -8.75 13.14 8.30
C ILE A 124 -9.05 12.43 6.99
N ILE A 125 -8.51 12.99 5.92
CA ILE A 125 -8.61 12.42 4.58
C ILE A 125 -7.24 12.36 3.92
N TYR A 126 -7.11 11.41 2.99
CA TYR A 126 -6.05 11.38 2.01
C TYR A 126 -6.65 11.67 0.63
N VAL A 127 -5.96 12.49 -0.16
CA VAL A 127 -6.35 12.79 -1.55
C VAL A 127 -5.11 12.62 -2.43
N ASN A 128 -5.18 11.72 -3.42
CA ASN A 128 -4.03 11.44 -4.29
C ASN A 128 -3.67 12.64 -5.20
N GLN A 129 -4.64 13.47 -5.57
CA GLN A 129 -4.39 14.66 -6.38
C GLN A 129 -5.44 15.76 -6.14
N VAL A 130 -4.97 16.99 -5.96
CA VAL A 130 -5.84 18.16 -5.76
C VAL A 130 -5.16 19.45 -6.24
N SER A 131 -5.94 20.39 -6.77
CA SER A 131 -5.42 21.68 -7.24
C SER A 131 -4.88 22.54 -6.09
N ASN A 132 -3.73 23.16 -6.32
CA ASN A 132 -3.14 24.13 -5.40
C ASN A 132 -4.09 25.31 -5.11
N GLU A 133 -4.86 25.76 -6.10
CA GLU A 133 -5.83 26.85 -5.93
C GLU A 133 -6.92 26.46 -4.92
N ILE A 134 -7.48 25.26 -5.07
CA ILE A 134 -8.53 24.72 -4.21
C ILE A 134 -8.00 24.58 -2.76
N ILE A 135 -6.85 23.93 -2.57
CA ILE A 135 -6.25 23.76 -1.24
C ILE A 135 -5.99 25.11 -0.57
N ASN A 136 -5.35 26.05 -1.27
CA ASN A 136 -5.00 27.36 -0.71
C ASN A 136 -6.25 28.18 -0.35
N SER A 137 -7.29 28.12 -1.19
CA SER A 137 -8.58 28.76 -0.93
C SER A 137 -9.24 28.19 0.33
N MET A 138 -9.32 26.85 0.42
CA MET A 138 -9.96 26.14 1.52
C MET A 138 -9.20 26.26 2.84
N PHE A 139 -7.88 26.38 2.81
CA PHE A 139 -7.10 26.67 4.01
C PHE A 139 -7.26 28.13 4.46
N SER A 140 -7.31 29.07 3.52
CA SER A 140 -7.56 30.48 3.83
C SER A 140 -8.96 30.71 4.44
N SER A 141 -9.95 29.89 4.07
CA SER A 141 -11.29 29.92 4.65
C SER A 141 -11.42 29.13 5.95
N GLY A 142 -10.39 28.39 6.37
CA GLY A 142 -10.39 27.56 7.59
C GLY A 142 -11.10 26.21 7.44
N GLU A 143 -11.32 25.75 6.21
CA GLU A 143 -11.92 24.45 5.90
C GLU A 143 -10.90 23.31 5.92
N ILE A 144 -9.65 23.61 5.55
CA ILE A 144 -8.48 22.74 5.80
C ILE A 144 -7.75 23.32 7.00
N LEU A 145 -7.56 22.50 8.04
CA LEU A 145 -6.90 22.90 9.30
C LEU A 145 -5.39 22.65 9.26
N GLY A 146 -4.96 21.68 8.46
CA GLY A 146 -3.56 21.34 8.23
C GLY A 146 -3.45 20.29 7.15
N ALA A 147 -2.32 20.29 6.46
CA ALA A 147 -2.02 19.32 5.43
C ALA A 147 -0.54 18.92 5.48
N THR A 148 -0.22 17.75 4.95
CA THR A 148 1.14 17.32 4.64
C THR A 148 1.14 16.54 3.33
N GLU A 149 2.26 16.53 2.63
CA GLU A 149 2.56 15.49 1.65
C GLU A 149 2.75 14.18 2.42
N PHE A 150 2.19 13.09 1.89
CA PHE A 150 2.12 11.80 2.55
C PHE A 150 2.16 10.68 1.52
N GLU A 151 3.35 10.17 1.26
CA GLU A 151 3.58 9.05 0.35
C GLU A 151 2.94 7.76 0.89
N LEU A 152 1.79 7.38 0.33
CA LEU A 152 0.98 6.29 0.87
C LEU A 152 1.70 4.93 0.73
N PHE A 153 2.51 4.77 -0.32
CA PHE A 153 3.32 3.58 -0.55
C PHE A 153 4.39 3.35 0.52
N MET A 154 4.84 4.42 1.21
CA MET A 154 5.74 4.33 2.36
C MET A 154 5.03 3.94 3.65
N HIS A 155 3.69 4.05 3.68
CA HIS A 155 2.87 3.88 4.88
C HIS A 155 1.61 3.01 4.63
N PRO A 156 1.70 1.84 3.96
CA PRO A 156 0.52 1.04 3.62
C PRO A 156 -0.21 0.48 4.85
N HIS A 157 0.45 0.42 6.01
CA HIS A 157 -0.19 0.08 7.28
C HIS A 157 -1.29 1.06 7.71
N CYS A 158 -1.30 2.28 7.16
CA CYS A 158 -2.40 3.23 7.34
C CYS A 158 -3.67 2.78 6.61
N LEU A 159 -3.58 1.89 5.62
CA LEU A 159 -4.70 1.28 4.91
C LEU A 159 -5.22 0.02 5.61
N GLY A 160 -4.64 -0.36 6.75
CA GLY A 160 -4.92 -1.63 7.41
C GLY A 160 -4.09 -2.80 6.88
N LEU A 161 -3.09 -2.56 6.02
CA LEU A 161 -2.23 -3.61 5.46
C LEU A 161 -1.05 -3.92 6.38
N PHE A 162 -0.70 -5.19 6.52
CA PHE A 162 0.64 -5.53 7.01
C PHE A 162 1.67 -5.21 5.93
N PHE A 163 2.80 -4.58 6.30
CA PHE A 163 3.85 -4.24 5.35
C PHE A 163 5.08 -5.09 5.60
N TYR A 164 5.52 -5.77 4.54
CA TYR A 164 6.74 -6.55 4.51
C TYR A 164 7.66 -6.02 3.42
N ASP A 165 8.94 -5.87 3.73
CA ASP A 165 9.93 -5.30 2.82
C ASP A 165 11.08 -6.29 2.62
N ASN A 166 11.64 -6.29 1.42
CA ASN A 166 12.83 -7.02 1.05
C ASN A 166 13.92 -6.06 0.60
N TYR A 167 14.80 -5.66 1.52
CA TYR A 167 15.92 -4.77 1.22
C TYR A 167 17.07 -5.44 0.43
N GLY A 168 16.84 -6.65 -0.11
CA GLY A 168 17.84 -7.50 -0.71
C GLY A 168 17.92 -7.38 -2.23
N GLN A 169 19.12 -7.63 -2.74
CA GLN A 169 19.38 -7.89 -4.16
C GLN A 169 19.29 -9.39 -4.50
N VAL A 170 18.97 -10.22 -3.50
CA VAL A 170 18.88 -11.68 -3.59
C VAL A 170 17.65 -12.15 -2.79
N PRO A 171 17.20 -13.40 -2.96
CA PRO A 171 15.96 -13.90 -2.35
C PRO A 171 16.11 -14.18 -0.85
N ILE A 172 16.24 -13.12 -0.06
CA ILE A 172 16.27 -13.15 1.41
C ILE A 172 14.85 -13.06 1.98
N PRO A 173 14.63 -13.39 3.26
CA PRO A 173 13.35 -13.18 3.92
C PRO A 173 12.92 -11.71 3.90
N TYR A 174 11.62 -11.51 3.83
CA TYR A 174 10.99 -10.21 4.02
C TYR A 174 10.84 -9.93 5.52
N GLU A 175 11.09 -8.69 5.91
CA GLU A 175 10.94 -8.19 7.28
C GLU A 175 9.67 -7.34 7.40
N ARG A 176 8.93 -7.49 8.50
CA ARG A 176 7.70 -6.74 8.73
C ARG A 176 8.00 -5.33 9.23
N GLU A 177 7.91 -4.36 8.34
CA GLU A 177 8.16 -2.94 8.60
C GLU A 177 6.93 -2.18 9.11
N GLY A 178 5.72 -2.68 8.83
CA GLY A 178 4.48 -1.99 9.18
C GLY A 178 3.43 -2.94 9.76
N VAL A 179 2.87 -2.54 10.91
CA VAL A 179 1.74 -3.22 11.55
C VAL A 179 0.55 -2.27 11.58
N PRO A 180 -0.58 -2.63 10.96
CA PRO A 180 -1.77 -1.81 11.00
C PRO A 180 -2.39 -1.81 12.40
N ALA A 181 -2.85 -0.64 12.87
CA ALA A 181 -3.59 -0.55 14.12
C ALA A 181 -4.94 -1.30 14.04
N THR A 182 -5.60 -1.20 12.88
CA THR A 182 -6.83 -1.92 12.55
C THR A 182 -6.58 -2.72 11.26
N PRO A 183 -6.29 -4.03 11.34
CA PRO A 183 -6.04 -4.84 10.17
C PRO A 183 -7.23 -4.87 9.20
N LEU A 184 -6.96 -4.64 7.92
CA LEU A 184 -7.90 -4.82 6.82
C LEU A 184 -8.11 -6.32 6.61
N LYS A 185 -9.37 -6.75 6.60
CA LYS A 185 -9.72 -8.13 6.32
C LYS A 185 -10.03 -8.33 4.85
N VAL A 186 -9.71 -9.50 4.33
CA VAL A 186 -10.06 -9.89 2.96
C VAL A 186 -11.57 -9.79 2.70
N GLU A 187 -12.40 -10.07 3.70
CA GLU A 187 -13.86 -9.96 3.61
C GLU A 187 -14.38 -8.51 3.53
N ASP A 188 -13.56 -7.52 3.89
CA ASP A 188 -13.87 -6.10 3.74
C ASP A 188 -13.63 -5.59 2.31
N LEU A 189 -13.00 -6.39 1.44
CA LEU A 189 -12.64 -6.00 0.08
C LEU A 189 -13.77 -6.25 -0.92
N SER A 190 -13.67 -5.63 -2.10
CA SER A 190 -14.54 -5.93 -3.24
C SER A 190 -14.40 -7.38 -3.69
N GLU A 191 -15.44 -7.96 -4.31
CA GLU A 191 -15.39 -9.34 -4.82
C GLU A 191 -14.22 -9.56 -5.81
N GLU A 192 -13.89 -8.53 -6.59
CA GLU A 192 -12.75 -8.53 -7.52
C GLU A 192 -11.43 -8.70 -6.77
N LEU A 193 -11.20 -7.90 -5.71
CA LEU A 193 -10.01 -8.02 -4.87
C LEU A 193 -9.97 -9.35 -4.10
N GLN A 194 -11.10 -9.80 -3.55
CA GLN A 194 -11.19 -11.10 -2.88
C GLN A 194 -10.78 -12.24 -3.83
N GLN A 195 -11.28 -12.22 -5.07
CA GLN A 195 -10.91 -13.21 -6.07
C GLN A 195 -9.43 -13.11 -6.45
N ALA A 196 -8.90 -11.90 -6.61
CA ALA A 196 -7.50 -11.67 -6.92
C ALA A 196 -6.59 -12.23 -5.81
N LEU A 197 -6.87 -11.90 -4.55
CA LEU A 197 -6.08 -12.30 -3.39
C LEU A 197 -6.28 -13.76 -2.96
N SER A 198 -7.39 -14.41 -3.33
CA SER A 198 -7.66 -15.82 -2.98
C SER A 198 -6.58 -16.80 -3.47
N LYS A 199 -5.79 -16.38 -4.45
CA LYS A 199 -4.67 -17.16 -5.00
C LYS A 199 -3.41 -17.03 -4.14
N SER A 200 -3.28 -15.94 -3.40
CA SER A 200 -2.11 -15.58 -2.59
C SER A 200 -2.41 -15.74 -1.11
N ASN A 201 -2.69 -16.97 -0.66
CA ASN A 201 -3.07 -17.24 0.72
C ASN A 201 -2.03 -18.07 1.47
N PHE A 202 -1.59 -17.57 2.63
CA PHE A 202 -0.77 -18.29 3.58
C PHE A 202 -1.62 -18.97 4.66
N GLU A 203 -2.00 -20.23 4.43
CA GLU A 203 -2.87 -20.98 5.35
C GLU A 203 -2.32 -21.16 6.78
N LYS A 204 -1.01 -21.03 6.96
CA LYS A 204 -0.31 -21.33 8.23
C LYS A 204 0.39 -20.12 8.85
N ILE A 205 0.46 -19.00 8.12
CA ILE A 205 1.11 -17.79 8.61
C ILE A 205 0.05 -16.88 9.21
N ARG A 206 0.40 -16.20 10.30
CA ARG A 206 -0.40 -15.12 10.90
C ARG A 206 0.47 -13.88 10.89
N PHE A 207 0.09 -12.86 10.14
CA PHE A 207 0.88 -11.64 10.00
C PHE A 207 0.99 -10.88 11.31
N THR A 208 0.09 -11.07 12.26
CA THR A 208 0.19 -10.51 13.62
C THR A 208 1.35 -11.12 14.42
N GLU A 209 1.69 -12.38 14.19
CA GLU A 209 2.67 -13.16 14.96
C GLU A 209 3.99 -13.37 14.22
N THR A 210 4.02 -13.11 12.91
CA THR A 210 5.15 -13.41 12.04
C THR A 210 5.86 -12.12 11.66
N GLU A 211 7.10 -11.96 12.12
CA GLU A 211 7.92 -10.77 11.82
C GLU A 211 8.76 -10.95 10.56
N ILE A 212 9.13 -12.21 10.25
CA ILE A 212 9.99 -12.56 9.11
C ILE A 212 9.27 -13.62 8.29
N ILE A 213 9.12 -13.38 6.99
CA ILE A 213 8.49 -14.30 6.04
C ILE A 213 9.43 -14.55 4.87
N GLN A 214 9.70 -15.81 4.57
CA GLN A 214 10.31 -16.18 3.30
C GLN A 214 9.27 -16.93 2.43
N PRO A 215 8.68 -16.28 1.40
CA PRO A 215 7.58 -16.86 0.62
C PRO A 215 7.91 -18.23 0.00
N ILE A 216 9.17 -18.42 -0.42
CA ILE A 216 9.67 -19.70 -0.97
C ILE A 216 9.46 -20.87 -0.01
N GLU A 217 9.43 -20.66 1.31
CA GLU A 217 9.19 -21.74 2.28
C GLU A 217 7.75 -22.29 2.24
N TYR A 218 6.82 -21.59 1.58
CA TYR A 218 5.39 -21.87 1.65
C TYR A 218 4.75 -22.11 0.28
N THR A 219 5.32 -21.58 -0.79
CA THR A 219 4.79 -21.69 -2.15
C THR A 219 5.91 -21.60 -3.17
N ALA A 220 5.65 -22.10 -4.39
CA ALA A 220 6.52 -21.84 -5.53
C ALA A 220 6.60 -20.32 -5.76
N CYS A 221 7.82 -19.81 -5.90
CA CYS A 221 8.08 -18.41 -6.20
C CYS A 221 8.98 -18.30 -7.42
N ASN A 222 8.99 -17.12 -8.00
CA ASN A 222 10.04 -16.69 -8.89
C ASN A 222 10.96 -15.73 -8.15
N THR A 223 12.20 -15.72 -8.58
CA THR A 223 13.24 -14.81 -8.13
C THR A 223 13.87 -14.19 -9.37
N TRP A 224 14.41 -12.99 -9.23
CA TRP A 224 15.09 -12.35 -10.36
C TRP A 224 16.35 -13.11 -10.80
N ASP A 225 17.06 -13.68 -9.83
CA ASP A 225 18.36 -14.29 -10.05
C ASP A 225 18.26 -15.82 -10.20
N ASP A 226 18.82 -16.33 -11.31
CA ASP A 226 18.96 -17.76 -11.61
C ASP A 226 20.15 -18.42 -10.88
N ASN A 227 20.81 -17.68 -9.97
CA ASN A 227 21.92 -18.20 -9.15
C ASN A 227 21.54 -19.42 -8.30
N GLY A 228 20.26 -19.78 -8.23
CA GLY A 228 19.82 -21.07 -7.72
C GLY A 228 19.91 -21.18 -6.21
N PHE A 229 19.99 -20.06 -5.48
CA PHE A 229 19.99 -20.05 -4.02
C PHE A 229 18.99 -19.04 -3.46
N TRP A 230 18.61 -19.24 -2.20
CA TRP A 230 17.78 -18.33 -1.40
C TRP A 230 18.14 -18.47 0.07
N VAL A 231 17.71 -17.51 0.91
CA VAL A 231 17.96 -17.54 2.36
C VAL A 231 16.66 -17.84 3.08
N ASP A 232 16.65 -18.86 3.94
CA ASP A 232 15.48 -19.22 4.73
C ASP A 232 15.20 -18.24 5.88
N SER A 233 14.01 -18.32 6.48
CA SER A 233 13.62 -17.43 7.61
C SER A 233 14.53 -17.54 8.84
N ARG A 234 15.46 -18.50 8.86
CA ARG A 234 16.46 -18.71 9.92
C ARG A 234 17.85 -18.22 9.52
N GLY A 235 17.99 -17.61 8.34
CA GLY A 235 19.26 -17.09 7.84
C GLY A 235 20.17 -18.14 7.18
N ASN A 236 19.68 -19.34 6.85
CA ASN A 236 20.48 -20.35 6.17
C ASN A 236 20.32 -20.25 4.66
N GLU A 237 21.44 -20.29 3.94
CA GLU A 237 21.42 -20.45 2.49
C GLU A 237 20.88 -21.84 2.09
N ARG A 238 20.00 -21.85 1.10
CA ARG A 238 19.37 -23.02 0.49
C ARG A 238 19.68 -23.02 -0.99
N GLN A 239 19.79 -24.20 -1.57
CA GLN A 239 20.07 -24.40 -2.99
C GLN A 239 18.84 -25.00 -3.68
N GLY A 240 18.56 -24.55 -4.90
CA GLY A 240 17.36 -24.88 -5.68
C GLY A 240 16.12 -24.11 -5.26
N PHE A 241 15.21 -23.92 -6.22
CA PHE A 241 13.89 -23.30 -6.03
C PHE A 241 12.75 -24.33 -5.97
N ASP A 242 13.09 -25.62 -5.95
CA ASP A 242 12.13 -26.71 -5.77
C ASP A 242 11.65 -26.71 -4.32
N VAL A 243 10.62 -25.91 -4.03
CA VAL A 243 9.88 -26.00 -2.77
C VAL A 243 8.43 -26.35 -3.07
N LEU A 244 8.16 -27.65 -2.91
CA LEU A 244 6.97 -28.32 -2.34
C LEU A 244 7.12 -29.83 -2.53
#